data_AF-A0A967GMU9-F1
#
_entry.id   AF-A0A967GMU9-F1
#
_cell.length_a   1.000
_cell.length_b   1.000
_cell.length_c   1.000
_cell.angle_alpha   90.00
_cell.angle_beta   90.00
_cell.angle_gamma   90.00
#
_symmetry.space_group_name_H-M   'P 1'
#
loop_
_entity.id
_entity.type
_entity.pdbx_description
1 polymer ?
#
loop_
_entity_poly.entity_id
_entity_poly.type
_entity_poly.pdbx_seq_one_letter_code
_entity_poly.pdbx_strand_id
1 'polypeptide(L)'
;MIAGSSAVVLGVALMFCPPHAAAGEPLVVTMGTIAPEGSIWHEAMLRIREQWRTLSGGEVELRIYAGGVLGGEAEMVRKVRRRGLDAITISGSGLTHIDSSLDCLNAPMTFDTYEELEYVRDAVTPVLERRLAKKRFMVLGWAEAGWVYFFAKEPVRTPADLRRLRLWTSAGHPETEQLFKQLGFKVVPLPATDMLTGLQTGLIDAIDVP
;
A
#
# COMPACT_ATOMS: atom_id res chain seq x y z
N MET A 1 -16.10 -30.35 -80.66
CA MET A 1 -15.88 -28.89 -80.82
C MET A 1 -16.47 -28.21 -79.60
N ILE A 2 -15.64 -27.89 -78.61
CA ILE A 2 -15.31 -26.50 -78.16
C ILE A 2 -16.59 -25.72 -77.81
N ALA A 3 -17.05 -25.76 -76.54
CA ALA A 3 -16.70 -24.79 -75.47
C ALA A 3 -16.90 -23.34 -75.94
N GLY A 4 -17.92 -22.59 -75.54
CA GLY A 4 -18.22 -22.15 -74.18
C GLY A 4 -18.14 -20.61 -74.19
N SER A 5 -19.11 -19.92 -73.58
CA SER A 5 -18.90 -18.53 -73.12
C SER A 5 -19.98 -18.12 -72.11
N SER A 6 -19.49 -17.52 -71.03
CA SER A 6 -20.17 -17.17 -69.79
C SER A 6 -20.93 -15.84 -69.87
N ALA A 7 -21.92 -15.66 -68.99
CA ALA A 7 -22.34 -14.35 -68.49
C ALA A 7 -22.64 -14.42 -66.99
N VAL A 8 -22.17 -13.38 -66.29
CA VAL A 8 -22.03 -13.19 -64.84
C VAL A 8 -23.28 -12.53 -64.25
N VAL A 9 -23.69 -12.91 -63.04
CA VAL A 9 -24.40 -12.01 -62.09
C VAL A 9 -23.89 -12.21 -60.66
N LEU A 10 -23.20 -11.16 -60.19
CA LEU A 10 -23.08 -10.59 -58.84
C LEU A 10 -23.47 -11.45 -57.62
N GLY A 11 -22.46 -11.94 -56.89
CA GLY A 11 -22.58 -12.39 -55.50
C GLY A 11 -22.03 -11.34 -54.54
N VAL A 12 -22.86 -10.86 -53.60
CA VAL A 12 -22.45 -10.01 -52.48
C VAL A 12 -21.58 -10.86 -51.55
N ALA A 13 -20.27 -10.67 -51.60
CA ALA A 13 -19.35 -11.21 -50.61
C ALA A 13 -19.48 -10.36 -49.34
N LEU A 14 -20.10 -10.93 -48.30
CA LEU A 14 -19.93 -10.48 -46.92
C LEU A 14 -18.43 -10.54 -46.61
N MET A 15 -17.77 -9.38 -46.63
CA MET A 15 -16.44 -9.21 -46.04
C MET A 15 -16.54 -9.54 -44.56
N PHE A 16 -16.12 -10.76 -44.24
CA PHE A 16 -15.80 -11.18 -42.89
C PHE A 16 -14.60 -10.33 -42.45
N CYS A 17 -14.87 -9.22 -41.75
CA CYS A 17 -13.87 -8.47 -41.04
C CYS A 17 -13.70 -9.17 -39.68
N PRO A 18 -12.59 -9.87 -39.40
CA PRO A 18 -12.29 -10.24 -38.03
C PRO A 18 -11.79 -8.98 -37.31
N PRO A 19 -12.47 -8.47 -36.26
CA PRO A 19 -11.79 -7.69 -35.25
C PRO A 19 -11.00 -8.68 -34.39
N HIS A 20 -9.87 -9.16 -34.89
CA HIS A 20 -8.79 -9.55 -34.00
C HIS A 20 -7.84 -8.37 -33.94
N ALA A 21 -8.25 -7.37 -33.15
CA ALA A 21 -7.28 -6.52 -32.49
C ALA A 21 -6.32 -7.46 -31.77
N ALA A 22 -5.03 -7.32 -32.08
CA ALA A 22 -3.98 -7.99 -31.35
C ALA A 22 -4.16 -7.64 -29.87
N ALA A 23 -4.56 -8.62 -29.05
CA ALA A 23 -4.43 -8.50 -27.61
C ALA A 23 -2.91 -8.50 -27.34
N GLY A 24 -2.33 -7.32 -27.20
CA GLY A 24 -0.97 -7.17 -26.69
C GLY A 24 -0.86 -7.85 -25.32
N GLU A 25 0.35 -8.25 -24.94
CA GLU A 25 0.56 -8.74 -23.57
C GLU A 25 0.03 -7.69 -22.57
N PRO A 26 -0.74 -8.11 -21.56
CA PRO A 26 -1.32 -7.19 -20.60
C PRO A 26 -0.21 -6.39 -19.92
N LEU A 27 -0.45 -5.11 -19.67
CA LEU A 27 0.41 -4.29 -18.84
C LEU A 27 0.37 -4.83 -17.41
N VAL A 28 1.45 -5.49 -17.01
CA VAL A 28 1.60 -5.99 -15.64
C VAL A 28 2.07 -4.85 -14.74
N VAL A 29 1.24 -4.45 -13.80
CA VAL A 29 1.58 -3.51 -12.72
C VAL A 29 1.95 -4.33 -11.49
N THR A 30 3.19 -4.18 -11.01
CA THR A 30 3.67 -4.85 -9.80
C THR A 30 3.43 -3.99 -8.55
N MET A 31 2.75 -4.54 -7.54
CA MET A 31 2.42 -3.85 -6.30
C MET A 31 2.97 -4.58 -5.08
N GLY A 32 3.73 -3.87 -4.23
CA GLY A 32 4.23 -4.38 -2.96
C GLY A 32 3.42 -3.91 -1.77
N THR A 33 3.27 -4.76 -0.74
CA THR A 33 2.60 -4.40 0.51
C THR A 33 3.18 -5.18 1.70
N ILE A 34 3.22 -4.53 2.87
CA ILE A 34 3.50 -5.23 4.14
C ILE A 34 2.26 -5.91 4.72
N ALA A 35 1.06 -5.62 4.19
CA ALA A 35 -0.17 -6.22 4.69
C ALA A 35 -0.11 -7.75 4.55
N PRO A 36 -0.41 -8.51 5.61
CA PRO A 36 -0.42 -9.97 5.56
C PRO A 36 -1.41 -10.50 4.52
N GLU A 37 -1.09 -11.64 3.91
CA GLU A 37 -2.06 -12.39 3.09
C GLU A 37 -3.31 -12.74 3.92
N GLY A 38 -4.47 -12.62 3.28
CA GLY A 38 -5.78 -12.85 3.90
C GLY A 38 -6.27 -11.74 4.84
N SER A 39 -5.47 -10.69 5.07
CA SER A 39 -5.93 -9.50 5.79
C SER A 39 -7.01 -8.74 5.00
N ILE A 40 -7.81 -7.92 5.69
CA ILE A 40 -8.82 -7.05 5.05
C ILE A 40 -8.20 -6.14 3.97
N TRP A 41 -6.95 -5.73 4.17
CA TRP A 41 -6.17 -4.92 3.24
C TRP A 41 -5.80 -5.71 1.99
N HIS A 42 -5.33 -6.94 2.17
CA HIS A 42 -5.05 -7.85 1.06
C HIS A 42 -6.30 -8.12 0.23
N GLU A 43 -7.42 -8.45 0.88
CA GLU A 43 -8.69 -8.66 0.20
C GLU A 43 -9.18 -7.41 -0.57
N ALA A 44 -8.96 -6.21 -0.02
CA ALA A 44 -9.24 -4.97 -0.74
C ALA A 44 -8.38 -4.81 -2.00
N MET A 45 -7.08 -5.13 -1.93
CA MET A 45 -6.20 -5.11 -3.11
C MET A 45 -6.60 -6.16 -4.15
N LEU A 46 -7.04 -7.34 -3.74
CA LEU A 46 -7.56 -8.37 -4.66
C LEU A 46 -8.83 -7.88 -5.39
N ARG A 47 -9.70 -7.11 -4.71
CA ARG A 47 -10.85 -6.45 -5.35
C ARG A 47 -10.41 -5.38 -6.34
N ILE A 48 -9.43 -4.55 -5.99
CA ILE A 48 -8.86 -3.53 -6.90
C ILE A 48 -8.29 -4.20 -8.16
N ARG A 49 -7.55 -5.30 -8.00
CA ARG A 49 -7.03 -6.08 -9.14
C ARG A 49 -8.14 -6.51 -10.09
N GLU A 50 -9.24 -7.04 -9.57
CA GLU A 50 -10.36 -7.49 -10.39
C GLU A 50 -11.07 -6.32 -11.10
N GLN A 51 -11.25 -5.20 -10.39
CA GLN A 51 -11.82 -3.98 -10.96
C GLN A 51 -10.94 -3.41 -12.07
N TRP A 52 -9.62 -3.35 -11.89
CA TRP A 52 -8.69 -2.89 -12.91
C TRP A 52 -8.71 -3.78 -14.15
N ARG A 53 -8.73 -5.10 -13.95
CA ARG A 53 -8.86 -6.06 -15.06
C ARG A 53 -10.16 -5.85 -15.83
N THR A 54 -11.28 -5.68 -15.13
CA THR A 54 -12.59 -5.49 -15.77
C THR A 54 -12.68 -4.15 -16.50
N LEU A 55 -12.26 -3.06 -15.86
CA LEU A 55 -12.31 -1.70 -16.42
C LEU A 55 -11.38 -1.53 -17.63
N SER A 56 -10.24 -2.24 -17.65
CA SER A 56 -9.29 -2.23 -18.76
C SER A 56 -9.60 -3.24 -19.87
N GLY A 57 -10.69 -4.02 -19.76
CA GLY A 57 -10.97 -5.10 -20.71
C GLY A 57 -9.89 -6.18 -20.75
N GLY A 58 -9.12 -6.34 -19.66
CA GLY A 58 -8.01 -7.28 -19.55
C GLY A 58 -6.65 -6.73 -19.95
N GLU A 59 -6.54 -5.47 -20.38
CA GLU A 59 -5.26 -4.86 -20.77
C GLU A 59 -4.34 -4.55 -19.57
N VAL A 60 -4.87 -4.50 -18.34
CA VAL A 60 -4.10 -4.27 -17.12
C VAL A 60 -4.21 -5.46 -16.16
N GLU A 61 -3.05 -6.01 -15.78
CA GLU A 61 -2.93 -7.04 -14.75
C GLU A 61 -2.24 -6.45 -13.52
N LEU A 62 -2.89 -6.48 -12.35
CA LEU A 62 -2.26 -6.10 -11.08
C LEU A 62 -1.68 -7.33 -10.38
N ARG A 63 -0.35 -7.39 -10.26
CA ARG A 63 0.38 -8.44 -9.55
C ARG A 63 0.77 -7.96 -8.16
N ILE A 64 0.26 -8.62 -7.13
CA ILE A 64 0.42 -8.21 -5.73
C ILE A 64 1.44 -9.11 -5.03
N TYR A 65 2.40 -8.50 -4.34
CA TYR A 65 3.37 -9.15 -3.48
C TYR A 65 3.08 -8.75 -2.03
N ALA A 66 2.38 -9.63 -1.31
CA ALA A 66 1.88 -9.39 0.04
C ALA A 66 2.85 -9.86 1.14
N GLY A 67 2.54 -9.49 2.39
CA GLY A 67 3.26 -9.95 3.57
C GLY A 67 4.71 -9.45 3.69
N GLY A 68 5.08 -8.39 2.96
CA GLY A 68 6.44 -7.84 3.04
C GLY A 68 7.51 -8.71 2.39
N VAL A 69 7.15 -9.65 1.50
CA VAL A 69 8.13 -10.50 0.78
C VAL A 69 9.13 -9.70 -0.08
N LEU A 70 8.80 -8.44 -0.39
CA LEU A 70 9.68 -7.51 -1.09
C LEU A 70 10.53 -6.63 -0.16
N GLY A 71 10.49 -6.87 1.16
CA GLY A 71 11.12 -6.07 2.20
C GLY A 71 10.15 -5.09 2.88
N GLY A 72 10.64 -4.36 3.87
CA GLY A 72 9.89 -3.32 4.57
C GLY A 72 9.60 -2.08 3.70
N GLU A 73 8.81 -1.15 4.23
CA GLU A 73 8.30 0.01 3.48
C GLU A 73 9.41 0.90 2.90
N ALA A 74 10.47 1.19 3.67
CA ALA A 74 11.64 1.93 3.19
C ALA A 74 12.34 1.22 2.00
N GLU A 75 12.33 -0.10 1.97
CA GLU A 75 12.91 -0.88 0.87
C GLU A 75 12.04 -0.80 -0.37
N MET A 76 10.73 -0.95 -0.21
CA MET A 76 9.77 -0.86 -1.30
C MET A 76 9.73 0.53 -1.93
N VAL A 77 9.80 1.61 -1.14
CA VAL A 77 9.95 2.99 -1.65
C VAL A 77 11.21 3.13 -2.51
N ARG A 78 12.34 2.56 -2.08
CA ARG A 78 13.59 2.55 -2.88
C ARG A 78 13.45 1.75 -4.17
N LYS A 79 12.68 0.65 -4.17
CA LYS A 79 12.39 -0.13 -5.38
C LYS A 79 11.54 0.66 -6.37
N VAL A 80 10.50 1.37 -5.92
CA VAL A 80 9.68 2.25 -6.78
C VAL A 80 10.53 3.36 -7.39
N ARG A 81 11.36 4.06 -6.59
CA ARG A 81 12.26 5.11 -7.11
C ARG A 81 13.21 4.63 -8.20
N ARG A 82 13.64 3.36 -8.12
CA ARG A 82 14.52 2.72 -9.10
C ARG A 82 13.78 1.99 -10.21
N ARG A 83 12.44 2.10 -10.28
CA ARG A 83 11.57 1.44 -11.26
C ARG A 83 11.67 -0.09 -11.26
N GLY A 84 12.00 -0.67 -10.11
CA GLY A 84 11.98 -2.13 -9.90
C GLY A 84 10.67 -2.63 -9.30
N LEU A 85 9.73 -1.73 -9.02
CA LEU A 85 8.38 -1.98 -8.51
C LEU A 85 7.49 -0.82 -8.97
N ASP A 86 6.28 -1.08 -9.44
CA ASP A 86 5.43 -0.05 -10.05
C ASP A 86 4.58 0.69 -9.02
N ALA A 87 4.05 -0.03 -8.04
CA ALA A 87 3.16 0.49 -7.01
C ALA A 87 3.47 -0.09 -5.63
N ILE A 88 3.06 0.63 -4.59
CA ILE A 88 3.11 0.17 -3.20
C ILE A 88 1.85 0.61 -2.48
N THR A 89 1.34 -0.21 -1.57
CA THR A 89 0.54 0.31 -0.45
C THR A 89 1.48 0.55 0.71
N ILE A 90 1.36 1.70 1.35
CA ILE A 90 2.30 2.15 2.37
C ILE A 90 1.52 2.83 3.49
N SER A 91 1.97 2.60 4.72
CA SER A 91 1.39 3.17 5.93
C SER A 91 1.64 4.68 6.02
N GLY A 92 0.92 5.34 6.94
CA GLY A 92 1.14 6.76 7.26
C GLY A 92 2.57 7.05 7.71
N SER A 93 3.20 6.13 8.44
CA SER A 93 4.62 6.25 8.82
C SER A 93 5.52 6.03 7.61
N GLY A 94 5.31 4.97 6.83
CA GLY A 94 6.11 4.69 5.64
C GLY A 94 6.11 5.81 4.60
N LEU A 95 5.03 6.59 4.47
CA LEU A 95 4.95 7.76 3.57
C LEU A 95 6.03 8.82 3.87
N THR A 96 6.52 8.89 5.11
CA THR A 96 7.58 9.83 5.52
C THR A 96 8.91 9.55 4.81
N HIS A 97 9.14 8.30 4.37
CA HIS A 97 10.28 7.94 3.51
C HIS A 97 10.22 8.58 2.12
N ILE A 98 9.06 9.08 1.70
CA ILE A 98 8.86 9.84 0.46
C ILE A 98 8.94 11.34 0.74
N ASP A 99 8.17 11.82 1.71
CA ASP A 99 8.12 13.22 2.13
C ASP A 99 7.75 13.34 3.63
N SER A 100 8.62 13.98 4.42
CA SER A 100 8.45 14.08 5.88
C SER A 100 7.28 14.97 6.32
N SER A 101 6.68 15.78 5.43
CA SER A 101 5.50 16.57 5.82
C SER A 101 4.30 15.70 6.21
N LEU A 102 4.33 14.42 5.88
CA LEU A 102 3.26 13.46 6.15
C LEU A 102 3.18 13.11 7.65
N ASP A 103 4.21 13.43 8.43
CA ASP A 103 4.19 13.28 9.88
C ASP A 103 3.16 14.18 10.58
N CYS A 104 2.63 15.21 9.90
CA CYS A 104 1.61 16.09 10.49
C CYS A 104 0.31 15.36 10.87
N LEU A 105 0.04 14.20 10.27
CA LEU A 105 -1.13 13.37 10.58
C LEU A 105 -0.83 12.25 11.59
N ASN A 106 0.44 12.03 11.94
CA ASN A 106 0.89 10.90 12.76
C ASN A 106 1.17 11.28 14.23
N ALA A 107 0.98 12.55 14.60
CA ALA A 107 1.23 12.99 15.96
C ALA A 107 0.25 12.31 16.95
N PRO A 108 0.73 11.71 18.05
CA PRO A 108 -0.14 11.04 19.01
C PRO A 108 -1.20 11.98 19.58
N MET A 109 -2.43 11.46 19.73
CA MET A 109 -3.57 12.18 20.33
C MET A 109 -3.96 13.48 19.61
N THR A 110 -3.74 13.56 18.29
CA THR A 110 -4.14 14.74 17.49
C THR A 110 -5.64 14.77 17.19
N PHE A 111 -6.29 13.61 17.11
CA PHE A 111 -7.69 13.46 16.74
C PHE A 111 -8.39 12.57 17.75
N ASP A 112 -9.61 12.96 18.13
CA ASP A 112 -10.44 12.18 19.05
C ASP A 112 -11.52 11.37 18.33
N THR A 113 -11.92 11.79 17.12
CA THR A 113 -12.94 11.11 16.31
C THR A 113 -12.56 10.96 14.85
N TYR A 114 -13.24 10.04 14.16
CA TYR A 114 -13.03 9.85 12.72
C TYR A 114 -13.48 11.08 11.93
N GLU A 115 -14.54 11.76 12.36
CA GLU A 115 -15.03 12.98 11.68
C GLU A 115 -14.01 14.11 11.72
N GLU A 116 -13.28 14.28 12.83
CA GLU A 116 -12.18 15.25 12.92
C GLU A 116 -11.01 14.87 12.00
N LEU A 117 -10.63 13.58 12.02
CA LEU A 117 -9.57 13.05 11.16
C LEU A 117 -9.91 13.22 9.68
N GLU A 118 -11.13 12.86 9.27
CA GLU A 118 -11.62 12.99 7.90
C GLU A 118 -11.64 14.46 7.46
N TYR A 119 -12.18 15.35 8.30
CA TYR A 119 -12.21 16.78 8.00
C TYR A 119 -10.81 17.35 7.72
N VAL A 120 -9.85 17.04 8.59
CA VAL A 120 -8.47 17.52 8.44
C VAL A 120 -7.80 16.83 7.25
N ARG A 121 -7.94 15.52 7.11
CA ARG A 121 -7.39 14.75 6.00
C ARG A 121 -7.86 15.33 4.67
N ASP A 122 -9.15 15.55 4.50
CA ASP A 122 -9.72 16.03 3.24
C ASP A 122 -9.21 17.44 2.90
N ALA A 123 -9.02 18.29 3.91
CA ALA A 123 -8.44 19.62 3.73
C ALA A 123 -6.95 19.57 3.32
N VAL A 124 -6.16 18.64 3.87
CA VAL A 124 -4.71 18.57 3.60
C VAL A 124 -4.35 17.69 2.40
N THR A 125 -5.18 16.71 2.05
CA THR A 125 -4.92 15.70 1.00
C THR A 125 -4.45 16.31 -0.31
N PRO A 126 -5.10 17.36 -0.87
CA PRO A 126 -4.62 17.97 -2.12
C PRO A 126 -3.20 18.54 -2.02
N VAL A 127 -2.80 19.03 -0.85
CA VAL A 127 -1.44 19.51 -0.61
C VAL A 127 -0.46 18.33 -0.56
N LEU A 128 -0.81 17.28 0.16
CA LEU A 128 0.01 16.07 0.31
C LEU A 128 0.24 15.38 -1.04
N GLU A 129 -0.82 15.20 -1.84
CA GLU A 129 -0.73 14.60 -3.18
C GLU A 129 0.16 15.43 -4.12
N ARG A 130 0.05 16.77 -4.09
CA ARG A 130 0.95 17.63 -4.87
C ARG A 130 2.41 17.49 -4.44
N ARG A 131 2.69 17.28 -3.15
CA ARG A 131 4.06 17.06 -2.66
C ARG A 131 4.58 15.70 -3.14
N LEU A 132 3.80 14.64 -3.00
CA LEU A 132 4.14 13.30 -3.49
C LEU A 132 4.35 13.30 -5.02
N ALA A 133 3.51 14.00 -5.78
CA ALA A 133 3.65 14.15 -7.23
C ALA A 133 4.98 14.83 -7.62
N LYS A 134 5.41 15.86 -6.88
CA LYS A 134 6.74 16.49 -7.07
C LYS A 134 7.89 15.52 -6.79
N LYS A 135 7.68 14.49 -5.96
CA LYS A 135 8.60 13.39 -5.72
C LYS A 135 8.44 12.23 -6.71
N ARG A 136 7.59 12.37 -7.74
CA ARG A 136 7.25 11.36 -8.76
C ARG A 136 6.47 10.16 -8.22
N PHE A 137 5.66 10.38 -7.19
CA PHE A 137 4.68 9.42 -6.68
C PHE A 137 3.26 9.92 -6.96
N MET A 138 2.44 9.07 -7.57
CA MET A 138 1.03 9.35 -7.79
C MET A 138 0.21 8.56 -6.77
N VAL A 139 -0.64 9.24 -6.01
CA VAL A 139 -1.55 8.59 -5.06
C VAL A 139 -2.74 8.05 -5.82
N LEU A 140 -3.02 6.77 -5.65
CA LEU A 140 -4.16 6.09 -6.29
C LEU A 140 -5.40 6.05 -5.39
N GLY A 141 -5.19 6.19 -4.09
CA GLY A 141 -6.25 6.20 -3.09
C GLY A 141 -5.66 6.28 -1.68
N TRP A 142 -6.50 6.71 -0.75
CA TRP A 142 -6.22 6.72 0.68
C TRP A 142 -7.05 5.66 1.36
N ALA A 143 -6.51 5.06 2.41
CA ALA A 143 -7.21 4.10 3.24
C ALA A 143 -6.81 4.31 4.70
N GLU A 144 -7.72 3.99 5.61
CA GLU A 144 -7.53 4.19 7.04
C GLU A 144 -7.19 2.88 7.74
N ALA A 145 -6.02 2.81 8.39
CA ALA A 145 -5.62 1.62 9.12
C ALA A 145 -6.46 1.38 10.39
N GLY A 146 -7.01 2.44 10.99
CA GLY A 146 -7.74 2.42 12.25
C GLY A 146 -7.02 3.19 13.37
N TRP A 147 -7.62 3.19 14.56
CA TRP A 147 -7.02 3.78 15.77
C TRP A 147 -5.90 2.92 16.33
N VAL A 148 -4.83 3.54 16.82
CA VAL A 148 -3.70 2.83 17.42
C VAL A 148 -4.05 2.35 18.83
N TYR A 149 -3.82 1.06 19.09
CA TYR A 149 -3.94 0.45 20.41
C TYR A 149 -2.61 -0.14 20.86
N PHE A 150 -2.41 -0.19 22.18
CA PHE A 150 -1.25 -0.86 22.78
C PHE A 150 -1.60 -2.30 23.12
N PHE A 151 -0.81 -3.22 22.59
CA PHE A 151 -0.89 -4.64 22.93
C PHE A 151 0.41 -5.04 23.63
N ALA A 152 0.30 -5.83 24.68
CA ALA A 152 1.43 -6.28 25.48
C ALA A 152 1.28 -7.76 25.88
N LYS A 153 2.42 -8.42 26.11
CA LYS A 153 2.45 -9.82 26.61
C LYS A 153 1.94 -9.95 28.04
N GLU A 154 2.01 -8.87 28.82
CA GLU A 154 1.54 -8.79 30.19
C GLU A 154 0.47 -7.70 30.32
N PRO A 155 -0.43 -7.78 31.32
CA PRO A 155 -1.43 -6.73 31.55
C PRO A 155 -0.79 -5.36 31.82
N VAL A 156 -1.17 -4.37 31.02
CA VAL A 156 -0.78 -2.97 31.16
C VAL A 156 -2.03 -2.16 31.50
N ARG A 157 -2.01 -1.42 32.62
CA ARG A 157 -3.17 -0.61 33.06
C ARG A 157 -2.86 0.87 33.11
N THR A 158 -1.58 1.23 33.20
CA THR A 158 -1.13 2.61 33.27
C THR A 158 0.02 2.85 32.28
N PRO A 159 0.23 4.10 31.84
CA PRO A 159 1.41 4.44 31.04
C PRO A 159 2.74 4.08 31.72
N ALA A 160 2.77 4.09 33.06
CA ALA A 160 3.96 3.69 33.81
C ALA A 160 4.30 2.21 33.66
N ASP A 161 3.29 1.33 33.53
CA ASP A 161 3.51 -0.09 33.26
C ASP A 161 4.14 -0.27 31.87
N LEU A 162 3.61 0.43 30.87
CA LEU A 162 4.10 0.37 29.49
C LEU A 162 5.55 0.87 29.36
N ARG A 163 5.95 1.91 30.11
CA ARG A 163 7.35 2.41 30.14
C ARG A 163 8.36 1.38 30.63
N ARG A 164 7.94 0.35 31.37
CA ARG A 164 8.83 -0.71 31.87
C ARG A 164 9.14 -1.75 30.79
N LEU A 165 8.23 -1.91 29.84
CA LEU A 165 8.27 -2.85 28.73
C LEU A 165 9.13 -2.33 27.57
N ARG A 166 9.62 -3.26 26.73
CA ARG A 166 10.27 -2.92 25.46
C ARG A 166 9.19 -2.75 24.38
N LEU A 167 8.85 -1.50 24.12
CA LEU A 167 7.84 -1.11 23.12
C LEU A 167 8.46 -1.14 21.72
N TRP A 168 7.81 -1.78 20.77
CA TRP A 168 8.20 -1.70 19.37
C TRP A 168 8.06 -0.27 18.84
N THR A 169 8.88 0.10 17.86
CA THR A 169 8.64 1.29 17.03
C THR A 169 9.11 1.01 15.61
N SER A 170 8.52 1.70 14.62
CA SER A 170 8.87 1.49 13.22
C SER A 170 10.30 1.94 12.93
N ALA A 171 11.13 1.00 12.47
CA ALA A 171 12.50 1.33 12.07
C ALA A 171 12.55 2.39 10.96
N GLY A 172 13.53 3.29 11.02
CA GLY A 172 13.69 4.37 10.05
C GLY A 172 12.93 5.66 10.37
N HIS A 173 12.31 5.76 11.55
CA HIS A 173 11.58 6.94 12.03
C HIS A 173 12.23 7.51 13.31
N PRO A 174 13.40 8.17 13.20
CA PRO A 174 14.16 8.61 14.37
C PRO A 174 13.42 9.66 15.20
N GLU A 175 12.55 10.46 14.59
CA GLU A 175 11.74 11.46 15.30
C GLU A 175 10.71 10.80 16.23
N THR A 176 9.97 9.80 15.73
CA THR A 176 9.04 9.00 16.54
C THR A 176 9.78 8.23 17.64
N GLU A 177 10.92 7.62 17.31
CA GLU A 177 11.77 6.93 18.29
C GLU A 177 12.21 7.89 19.40
N GLN A 178 12.67 9.09 19.04
CA GLN A 178 13.12 10.11 19.98
C GLN A 178 11.96 10.63 20.83
N LEU A 179 10.78 10.85 20.24
CA LEU A 179 9.57 11.27 20.96
C LEU A 179 9.22 10.27 22.06
N PHE A 180 9.12 8.98 21.73
CA PHE A 180 8.82 7.95 22.73
C PHE A 180 9.89 7.85 23.82
N LYS A 181 11.18 7.98 23.46
CA LYS A 181 12.29 8.02 24.43
C LYS A 181 12.16 9.22 25.39
N GLN A 182 11.83 10.41 24.87
CA GLN A 182 11.60 11.61 25.67
C GLN A 182 10.38 11.46 26.60
N LEU A 183 9.36 10.73 26.17
CA LEU A 183 8.19 10.36 26.99
C LEU A 183 8.48 9.26 28.02
N GLY A 184 9.72 8.74 28.06
CA GLY A 184 10.21 7.76 29.03
C GLY A 184 9.95 6.30 28.66
N PHE A 185 9.57 6.01 27.40
CA PHE A 185 9.39 4.64 26.92
C PHE A 185 10.72 4.02 26.50
N LYS A 186 10.86 2.72 26.74
CA LYS A 186 11.96 1.92 26.20
C LYS A 186 11.55 1.38 24.84
N VAL A 187 11.97 2.04 23.77
CA VAL A 187 11.61 1.63 22.41
C VAL A 187 12.68 0.76 21.75
N VAL A 188 12.24 -0.17 20.92
CA VAL A 188 13.09 -1.04 20.09
C VAL A 188 12.65 -0.87 18.62
N PRO A 189 13.48 -0.20 17.78
CA PRO A 189 13.14 0.02 16.39
C PRO A 189 13.29 -1.29 15.59
N LEU A 190 12.21 -1.77 14.99
CA LEU A 190 12.20 -2.94 14.10
C LEU A 190 11.30 -2.69 12.89
N PRO A 191 11.57 -3.31 11.73
CA PRO A 191 10.60 -3.38 10.65
C PRO A 191 9.27 -3.97 11.13
N ALA A 192 8.14 -3.48 10.60
CA ALA A 192 6.82 -3.99 10.95
C ALA A 192 6.66 -5.51 10.67
N THR A 193 7.36 -6.02 9.66
CA THR A 193 7.42 -7.44 9.31
C THR A 193 8.03 -8.32 10.41
N ASP A 194 8.83 -7.72 11.30
CA ASP A 194 9.61 -8.44 12.31
C ASP A 194 8.93 -8.41 13.69
N MET A 195 7.77 -7.75 13.83
CA MET A 195 7.05 -7.60 15.09
C MET A 195 6.72 -8.95 15.75
N LEU A 196 6.13 -9.88 14.99
CA LEU A 196 5.73 -11.18 15.54
C LEU A 196 6.94 -11.97 16.04
N THR A 197 8.00 -12.04 15.25
CA THR A 197 9.26 -12.68 15.64
C THR A 197 9.88 -11.96 16.85
N GLY A 198 9.81 -10.63 16.90
CA GLY A 198 10.26 -9.84 18.05
C GLY A 198 9.52 -10.18 19.34
N LEU A 199 8.19 -10.39 19.28
CA LEU A 199 7.37 -10.81 20.42
C LEU A 199 7.69 -12.25 20.87
N GLN A 200 7.88 -13.16 19.91
CA GLN A 200 8.18 -14.58 20.14
C GLN A 200 9.55 -14.78 20.78
N THR A 201 10.57 -14.12 20.23
CA THR A 201 11.95 -14.16 20.76
C THR A 201 12.09 -13.39 22.07
N GLY A 202 11.11 -12.55 22.39
CA GLY A 202 11.19 -11.64 23.52
C GLY A 202 12.25 -10.59 23.30
N LEU A 203 12.40 -10.07 22.08
CA LEU A 203 13.14 -8.83 21.79
C LEU A 203 12.30 -7.59 22.15
N ILE A 204 10.98 -7.69 21.96
CA ILE A 204 9.97 -6.71 22.35
C ILE A 204 8.88 -7.36 23.21
N ASP A 205 8.22 -6.55 24.03
CA ASP A 205 7.17 -6.96 24.96
C ASP A 205 5.81 -6.35 24.64
N ALA A 206 5.81 -5.23 23.90
CA ALA A 206 4.62 -4.49 23.51
C ALA A 206 4.73 -3.92 22.10
N ILE A 207 3.60 -3.70 21.45
CA ILE A 207 3.45 -3.08 20.12
C ILE A 207 2.34 -2.03 20.14
N ASP A 208 2.46 -1.04 19.27
CA ASP A 208 1.44 -0.03 18.97
C ASP A 208 0.96 -0.18 17.52
N VAL A 209 -0.20 -0.79 17.35
CA VAL A 209 -0.79 -1.07 16.03
C VAL A 209 -2.30 -0.87 16.07
N PRO A 210 -2.94 -0.59 14.91
CA PRO A 210 -4.39 -0.64 14.79
C PRO A 210 -4.99 -2.04 15.02
#